data_AF-A0A380ZBT8-F1
#
_entry.id   AF-A0A380ZBT8-F1
#
_cell.length_a   1.000
_cell.length_b   1.000
_cell.length_c   1.000
_cell.angle_alpha   90.00
_cell.angle_beta   90.00
_cell.angle_gamma   90.00
#
_symmetry.space_group_name_H-M   'P 1'
#
loop_
_entity.id
_entity.type
_entity.pdbx_description
1 polymer ?
#
loop_
_entity_poly.entity_id
_entity_poly.type
_entity_poly.pdbx_seq_one_letter_code
_entity_poly.pdbx_strand_id
1 'polypeptide(L)'
;MRYQAFMNSIIPDSLYLQKLFDEKGYRKALAELEEEYFQAWKHEVISKERWIDWPDKANARFALFNYRMERNKQAIAGYNSILEYLPAYRLRREMDGKYIPSKWKIFAEGNYKIRTRNITPEDSASITRRFTDYAKMAEKRKRKEQAGEMYEKYVRFPYEAARLDTVIKEGDNFVYYYKQELPATENTKKIDLTLDGQILSKDETKTQLPPSDTITYFISSMVQFLDRSPRYKKKIITRKDEVNLRAYVTYKSGATEFSEDIGDNRAEIDKVFETIHGINYTGEFLIDSIRMTATSSPEGSADVNLFLSKGRALALKKYLALRSDDREGVDTLFRPRWIGEDWNRLHELVLADDSLENKAYLLRIMKETDNPDNREYALRKYPADYMRIRGKHYPLLRGVEFKFHLHRRNMLQDTIVMPVIDTTYMQAVKMIEDRQYRQALAILDVSYPDDYNTAVCLMSLGYDKRALEIMTEQADTSDRNYLLAILYSRLKREEDALKMYVKSCDQDASKIWRGRLDPEINKLIVTYNLYKDELY
;
A
#
# COMPACT_ATOMS: atom_id res chain seq x y z
N MET A 1 23.69 26.16 -31.78
CA MET A 1 24.61 27.31 -31.86
C MET A 1 24.35 28.30 -33.01
N ARG A 2 23.73 27.94 -34.15
CA ARG A 2 23.43 28.92 -35.23
C ARG A 2 22.20 29.82 -34.99
N TYR A 3 21.27 29.44 -34.11
CA TYR A 3 20.09 30.23 -33.74
C TYR A 3 20.44 31.40 -32.80
N GLN A 4 21.34 31.17 -31.84
CA GLN A 4 21.83 32.21 -30.93
C GLN A 4 22.62 33.32 -31.66
N ALA A 5 23.45 32.93 -32.64
CA ALA A 5 24.21 33.88 -33.47
C ALA A 5 23.31 34.70 -34.40
N PHE A 6 22.17 34.15 -34.84
CA PHE A 6 21.15 34.86 -35.61
C PHE A 6 20.41 35.89 -34.74
N MET A 7 20.02 35.52 -33.52
CA MET A 7 19.36 36.45 -32.57
C MET A 7 20.26 37.62 -32.16
N ASN A 8 21.57 37.39 -32.00
CA ASN A 8 22.53 38.43 -31.67
C ASN A 8 22.88 39.35 -32.85
N SER A 9 22.55 38.97 -34.09
CA SER A 9 22.83 39.77 -35.30
C SER A 9 21.72 40.77 -35.66
N ILE A 10 20.58 40.73 -34.96
CA ILE A 10 19.40 41.54 -35.27
C ILE A 10 19.29 42.79 -34.37
N ILE A 11 20.12 42.92 -33.33
CA ILE A 11 20.01 43.99 -32.33
C ILE A 11 21.32 44.80 -32.28
N PRO A 12 21.29 46.14 -32.50
CA PRO A 12 22.47 46.99 -32.33
C PRO A 12 22.99 46.98 -30.89
N ASP A 13 24.32 46.97 -30.70
CA ASP A 13 24.99 46.88 -29.39
C ASP A 13 24.57 47.97 -28.38
N SER A 14 24.00 49.09 -28.83
CA SER A 14 23.45 50.14 -27.97
C SER A 14 22.21 49.70 -27.16
N LEU A 15 21.47 48.68 -27.61
CA LEU A 15 20.30 48.13 -26.90
C LEU A 15 20.64 47.01 -25.91
N TYR A 16 21.86 46.46 -25.97
CA TYR A 16 22.32 45.43 -25.04
C TYR A 16 22.62 46.00 -23.64
N LEU A 17 23.07 47.25 -23.56
CA LEU A 17 23.37 47.93 -22.29
C LEU A 17 22.12 48.50 -21.59
N GLN A 18 21.04 48.78 -22.34
CA GLN A 18 19.74 49.16 -21.77
C GLN A 18 18.97 47.96 -21.18
N LYS A 19 19.38 46.72 -21.51
CA LYS A 19 18.82 45.46 -20.97
C LYS A 19 19.24 45.14 -19.53
N LEU A 20 20.21 45.84 -18.94
CA LEU A 20 20.63 45.57 -17.57
C LEU A 20 19.72 46.22 -16.51
N PHE A 21 18.93 47.23 -16.88
CA PHE A 21 18.27 48.11 -15.90
C PHE A 21 16.73 48.00 -15.82
N ASP A 22 16.06 47.23 -16.69
CA ASP A 22 14.60 47.10 -16.63
C ASP A 22 14.10 45.72 -17.08
N GLU A 23 14.35 44.71 -16.24
CA GLU A 23 14.03 43.30 -16.50
C GLU A 23 12.52 43.04 -16.70
N LYS A 24 11.66 43.92 -16.15
CA LYS A 24 10.20 43.80 -16.22
C LYS A 24 9.66 44.34 -17.54
N GLY A 25 10.21 45.45 -18.05
CA GLY A 25 9.94 45.94 -19.40
C GLY A 25 10.40 44.96 -20.49
N TYR A 26 11.54 44.30 -20.28
CA TYR A 26 12.07 43.29 -21.20
C TYR A 26 11.13 42.08 -21.38
N ARG A 27 10.58 41.54 -20.29
CA ARG A 27 9.63 40.42 -20.36
C ARG A 27 8.31 40.83 -21.01
N LYS A 28 7.86 42.07 -20.78
CA LYS A 28 6.66 42.61 -21.42
C LYS A 28 6.85 42.82 -22.93
N ALA A 29 7.99 43.38 -23.34
CA ALA A 29 8.32 43.55 -24.76
C ALA A 29 8.50 42.20 -25.48
N LEU A 30 9.05 41.18 -24.81
CA LEU A 30 9.12 39.80 -25.32
C LEU A 30 7.74 39.18 -25.50
N ALA A 31 6.85 39.36 -24.52
CA ALA A 31 5.47 38.88 -24.59
C ALA A 31 4.69 39.58 -25.71
N GLU A 32 4.85 40.90 -25.87
CA GLU A 32 4.24 41.67 -26.96
C GLU A 32 4.79 41.25 -28.33
N LEU A 33 6.09 40.96 -28.44
CA LEU A 33 6.69 40.42 -29.66
C LEU A 33 6.19 39.01 -29.98
N GLU A 34 6.03 38.14 -28.98
CA GLU A 34 5.46 36.81 -29.14
C GLU A 34 3.99 36.86 -29.54
N GLU A 35 3.22 37.79 -28.97
CA GLU A 35 1.82 38.04 -29.32
C GLU A 35 1.70 38.58 -30.75
N GLU A 36 2.54 39.55 -31.16
CA GLU A 36 2.61 40.04 -32.54
C GLU A 36 3.01 38.91 -33.51
N TYR A 37 3.96 38.06 -33.14
CA TYR A 37 4.36 36.92 -33.96
C TYR A 37 3.23 35.89 -34.09
N PHE A 38 2.50 35.64 -33.01
CA PHE A 38 1.35 34.75 -33.00
C PHE A 38 0.18 35.31 -33.83
N GLN A 39 -0.10 36.62 -33.75
CA GLN A 39 -1.11 37.27 -34.57
C GLN A 39 -0.71 37.33 -36.05
N ALA A 40 0.56 37.56 -36.36
CA ALA A 40 1.10 37.49 -37.72
C ALA A 40 1.01 36.06 -38.27
N TRP A 41 1.37 35.04 -37.48
CA TRP A 41 1.22 33.63 -37.84
C TRP A 41 -0.25 33.24 -38.05
N LYS A 42 -1.16 33.70 -37.20
CA LYS A 42 -2.60 33.48 -37.32
C LYS A 42 -3.17 34.13 -38.58
N HIS A 43 -2.75 35.36 -38.91
CA HIS A 43 -3.12 36.02 -40.17
C HIS A 43 -2.47 35.33 -41.39
N GLU A 44 -1.27 34.75 -41.27
CA GLU A 44 -0.61 33.94 -42.29
C GLU A 44 -1.25 32.54 -42.50
N VAL A 45 -1.87 31.95 -41.47
CA VAL A 45 -2.63 30.70 -41.58
C VAL A 45 -4.00 30.95 -42.24
N ILE A 46 -4.65 32.08 -41.92
CA ILE A 46 -5.93 32.47 -42.53
C ILE A 46 -5.75 32.89 -44.01
N SER A 47 -4.57 33.36 -44.41
CA SER A 47 -4.28 33.66 -45.82
C SER A 47 -3.85 32.45 -46.67
N LYS A 48 -3.76 31.22 -46.12
CA LYS A 48 -3.31 30.03 -46.88
C LYS A 48 -4.33 29.48 -47.88
N GLU A 49 -5.56 29.99 -47.90
CA GLU A 49 -6.53 29.64 -48.94
C GLU A 49 -6.32 30.39 -50.26
N ARG A 50 -5.41 31.39 -50.33
CA ARG A 50 -4.97 32.01 -51.59
C ARG A 50 -3.46 32.29 -51.58
N TRP A 51 -2.72 31.63 -52.48
CA TRP A 51 -1.28 31.82 -52.62
C TRP A 51 -0.94 33.23 -53.16
N ILE A 52 -0.10 33.98 -52.45
CA ILE A 52 0.43 35.29 -52.88
C ILE A 52 1.82 35.06 -53.48
N ASP A 53 2.02 35.50 -54.72
CA ASP A 53 3.28 35.36 -55.44
C ASP A 53 4.39 36.20 -54.78
N TRP A 54 5.63 35.68 -54.75
CA TRP A 54 6.77 36.40 -54.15
C TRP A 54 7.05 37.79 -54.79
N PRO A 55 6.88 38.00 -56.12
CA PRO A 55 6.94 39.31 -56.76
C PRO A 55 5.93 40.30 -56.16
N ASP A 56 4.73 39.88 -55.81
CA ASP A 56 3.70 40.74 -55.21
C ASP A 56 4.09 41.17 -53.78
N LYS A 57 4.67 40.25 -53.01
CA LYS A 57 5.18 40.54 -51.66
C LYS A 57 6.39 41.49 -51.69
N ALA A 58 7.26 41.36 -52.69
CA ALA A 58 8.39 42.27 -52.90
C ALA A 58 7.92 43.65 -53.38
N ASN A 59 6.96 43.70 -54.31
CA ASN A 59 6.33 44.93 -54.81
C ASN A 59 5.69 45.74 -53.68
N ALA A 60 4.93 45.10 -52.80
CA ALA A 60 4.30 45.79 -51.67
C ALA A 60 5.34 46.40 -50.71
N ARG A 61 6.45 45.69 -50.45
CA ARG A 61 7.54 46.20 -49.60
C ARG A 61 8.32 47.34 -50.25
N PHE A 62 8.62 47.25 -51.54
CA PHE A 62 9.30 48.34 -52.27
C PHE A 62 8.40 49.56 -52.42
N ALA A 63 7.10 49.38 -52.67
CA ALA A 63 6.13 50.46 -52.68
C ALA A 63 6.09 51.19 -51.33
N LEU A 64 6.03 50.45 -50.22
CA LEU A 64 6.04 51.04 -48.87
C LEU A 64 7.36 51.79 -48.57
N PHE A 65 8.51 51.21 -48.97
CA PHE A 65 9.82 51.84 -48.79
C PHE A 65 9.94 53.14 -49.61
N ASN A 66 9.63 53.09 -50.91
CA ASN A 66 9.68 54.24 -51.80
C ASN A 66 8.70 55.34 -51.35
N TYR A 67 7.51 54.97 -50.87
CA TYR A 67 6.55 55.92 -50.28
C TYR A 67 7.13 56.65 -49.06
N ARG A 68 7.74 55.91 -48.11
CA ARG A 68 8.39 56.52 -46.94
C ARG A 68 9.55 57.43 -47.33
N MET A 69 10.32 57.04 -48.35
CA MET A 69 11.41 57.85 -48.90
C MET A 69 10.90 59.17 -49.48
N GLU A 70 9.85 59.15 -50.31
CA GLU A 70 9.26 60.37 -50.88
C GLU A 70 8.68 61.28 -49.79
N ARG A 71 8.04 60.72 -48.76
CA ARG A 71 7.57 61.48 -47.60
C ARG A 71 8.73 62.17 -46.86
N ASN A 72 9.84 61.48 -46.67
CA ASN A 72 11.02 62.04 -46.00
C ASN A 72 11.70 63.13 -46.84
N LYS A 73 11.71 63.02 -48.18
CA LYS A 73 12.18 64.08 -49.07
C LYS A 73 11.31 65.34 -48.97
N GLN A 74 9.98 65.17 -48.98
CA GLN A 74 9.05 66.29 -48.87
C GLN A 74 9.24 67.07 -47.57
N ALA A 75 9.58 66.39 -46.46
CA ALA A 75 9.82 67.03 -45.17
C ALA A 75 11.08 67.94 -45.13
N ILE A 76 12.01 67.79 -46.07
CA ILE A 76 13.28 68.53 -46.13
C ILE A 76 13.28 69.56 -47.28
N ALA A 77 12.35 69.44 -48.23
CA ALA A 77 12.23 70.33 -49.38
C ALA A 77 12.04 71.80 -48.95
N GLY A 78 12.97 72.67 -49.34
CA GLY A 78 12.94 74.12 -49.03
C GLY A 78 13.93 74.59 -47.95
N TYR A 79 14.67 73.69 -47.30
CA TYR A 79 15.73 74.04 -46.35
C TYR A 79 17.11 73.61 -46.88
N ASN A 80 18.09 74.54 -46.95
CA ASN A 80 19.47 74.22 -47.32
C ASN A 80 20.16 73.42 -46.19
N SER A 81 19.92 72.11 -46.13
CA SER A 81 20.45 71.19 -45.12
C SER A 81 21.38 70.15 -45.75
N ILE A 82 22.49 69.85 -45.07
CA ILE A 82 23.44 68.78 -45.45
C ILE A 82 22.76 67.41 -45.64
N LEU A 83 21.60 67.21 -45.02
CA LEU A 83 20.80 65.98 -45.12
C LEU A 83 20.26 65.72 -46.54
N GLU A 84 20.16 66.74 -47.39
CA GLU A 84 19.70 66.60 -48.79
C GLU A 84 20.65 65.72 -49.63
N TYR A 85 21.93 65.69 -49.27
CA TYR A 85 22.98 64.96 -49.98
C TYR A 85 23.22 63.55 -49.41
N LEU A 86 22.52 63.15 -48.35
CA LEU A 86 22.68 61.83 -47.74
C LEU A 86 21.91 60.74 -48.52
N PRO A 87 22.51 59.56 -48.77
CA PRO A 87 21.90 58.49 -49.57
C PRO A 87 20.53 58.02 -49.07
N ALA A 88 20.34 58.04 -47.74
CA ALA A 88 19.12 57.63 -47.06
C ALA A 88 17.87 58.46 -47.43
N TYR A 89 18.02 59.57 -48.15
CA TYR A 89 16.91 60.40 -48.62
C TYR A 89 16.71 60.37 -50.14
N ARG A 90 17.65 59.82 -50.93
CA ARG A 90 17.60 59.82 -52.40
C ARG A 90 17.51 58.43 -53.05
N LEU A 91 17.61 57.35 -52.28
CA LEU A 91 17.53 55.97 -52.75
C LEU A 91 16.11 55.52 -53.16
N ARG A 92 15.86 55.35 -54.46
CA ARG A 92 14.70 54.62 -54.99
C ARG A 92 15.05 53.17 -55.26
N ARG A 93 14.12 52.26 -55.01
CA ARG A 93 14.26 50.83 -55.35
C ARG A 93 13.33 50.50 -56.50
N GLU A 94 13.88 49.94 -57.56
CA GLU A 94 13.16 49.44 -58.73
C GLU A 94 13.45 47.94 -58.91
N MET A 95 12.49 47.20 -59.46
CA MET A 95 12.62 45.77 -59.76
C MET A 95 13.40 45.59 -61.06
N ASP A 96 14.70 45.90 -61.02
CA ASP A 96 15.62 45.54 -62.08
C ASP A 96 16.52 44.38 -61.62
N GLY A 97 16.91 43.49 -62.53
CA GLY A 97 17.47 42.16 -62.25
C GLY A 97 18.73 42.14 -61.37
N LYS A 98 19.32 43.31 -61.12
CA LYS A 98 20.46 43.54 -60.21
C LYS A 98 20.09 43.42 -58.73
N TYR A 99 18.83 43.61 -58.34
CA TYR A 99 18.40 43.68 -56.93
C TYR A 99 17.65 42.44 -56.42
N ILE A 100 17.46 41.41 -57.24
CA ILE A 100 16.82 40.15 -56.86
C ILE A 100 17.85 39.25 -56.15
N PRO A 101 17.62 38.81 -54.89
CA PRO A 101 18.52 37.89 -54.19
C PRO A 101 18.70 36.58 -54.97
N SER A 102 19.94 36.11 -55.08
CA SER A 102 20.34 34.95 -55.92
C SER A 102 19.47 33.70 -55.74
N LYS A 103 19.05 33.40 -54.50
CA LYS A 103 18.16 32.25 -54.19
C LYS A 103 16.77 32.31 -54.82
N TRP A 104 16.30 33.49 -55.20
CA TRP A 104 14.96 33.70 -55.77
C TRP A 104 14.99 34.06 -57.25
N LYS A 105 16.17 34.32 -57.85
CA LYS A 105 16.32 34.59 -59.29
C LYS A 105 15.72 33.50 -60.18
N ILE A 106 15.82 32.25 -59.74
CA ILE A 106 15.34 31.05 -60.47
C ILE A 106 13.82 31.09 -60.69
N PHE A 107 13.06 31.77 -59.81
CA PHE A 107 11.61 31.91 -59.90
C PHE A 107 11.16 33.17 -60.66
N ALA A 108 12.04 34.17 -60.81
CA ALA A 108 11.73 35.44 -61.49
C ALA A 108 12.19 35.48 -62.96
N GLU A 109 13.33 34.86 -63.29
CA GLU A 109 13.89 34.81 -64.66
C GLU A 109 13.72 33.42 -65.33
N GLY A 110 13.36 32.37 -64.56
CA GLY A 110 13.20 31.00 -65.06
C GLY A 110 11.75 30.53 -65.15
N ASN A 111 11.41 29.74 -66.18
CA ASN A 111 10.08 29.12 -66.39
C ASN A 111 9.74 27.99 -65.37
N TYR A 112 10.11 28.14 -64.10
CA TYR A 112 9.82 27.16 -63.04
C TYR A 112 8.42 27.35 -62.45
N LYS A 113 7.44 26.59 -62.95
CA LYS A 113 6.12 26.45 -62.30
C LYS A 113 6.22 25.51 -61.09
N ILE A 114 5.96 26.03 -59.89
CA ILE A 114 5.90 25.25 -58.64
C ILE A 114 4.80 24.18 -58.76
N ARG A 115 5.17 22.89 -58.72
CA ARG A 115 4.20 21.78 -58.75
C ARG A 115 3.64 21.55 -57.35
N THR A 116 2.35 21.82 -57.16
CA THR A 116 1.60 21.53 -55.94
C THR A 116 1.36 20.02 -55.79
N ARG A 117 1.57 19.48 -54.58
CA ARG A 117 1.07 18.15 -54.19
C ARG A 117 0.14 18.32 -52.99
N ASN A 118 -1.02 17.68 -53.04
CA ASN A 118 -2.00 17.71 -51.96
C ASN A 118 -1.54 16.81 -50.81
N ILE A 119 -1.62 17.32 -49.58
CA ILE A 119 -1.27 16.60 -48.35
C ILE A 119 -2.27 15.44 -48.18
N THR A 120 -1.77 14.21 -48.04
CA THR A 120 -2.62 13.03 -47.84
C THR A 120 -3.01 12.89 -46.36
N PRO A 121 -4.07 12.10 -46.05
CA PRO A 121 -4.42 11.78 -44.66
C PRO A 121 -3.28 11.09 -43.90
N GLU A 122 -2.43 10.32 -44.59
CA GLU A 122 -1.25 9.65 -44.03
C GLU A 122 -0.16 10.65 -43.64
N ASP A 123 0.08 11.66 -44.49
CA ASP A 123 1.00 12.75 -44.18
C ASP A 123 0.51 13.54 -42.96
N SER A 124 -0.80 13.78 -42.87
CA SER A 124 -1.42 14.47 -41.72
C SER A 124 -1.30 13.66 -40.41
N ALA A 125 -1.46 12.34 -40.49
CA ALA A 125 -1.24 11.43 -39.36
C ALA A 125 0.23 11.38 -38.93
N SER A 126 1.17 11.41 -39.88
CA SER A 126 2.62 11.45 -39.60
C SER A 126 3.04 12.74 -38.90
N ILE A 127 2.46 13.87 -39.32
CA ILE A 127 2.68 15.18 -38.70
C ILE A 127 2.12 15.17 -37.28
N THR A 128 0.89 14.67 -37.09
CA THR A 128 0.28 14.58 -35.76
C THR A 128 1.16 13.76 -34.81
N ARG A 129 1.60 12.57 -35.23
CA ARG A 129 2.49 11.72 -34.41
C ARG A 129 3.82 12.38 -34.02
N ARG A 130 4.36 13.25 -34.88
CA ARG A 130 5.63 13.92 -34.63
C ARG A 130 5.53 15.08 -33.64
N PHE A 131 4.34 15.68 -33.51
CA PHE A 131 4.13 16.88 -32.68
C PHE A 131 3.27 16.63 -31.42
N THR A 132 2.56 15.50 -31.30
CA THR A 132 1.90 15.10 -30.05
C THR A 132 2.73 14.13 -29.23
N ASP A 133 3.14 14.55 -28.03
CA ASP A 133 3.79 13.70 -27.02
C ASP A 133 2.74 12.83 -26.30
N TYR A 134 2.42 11.68 -26.90
CA TYR A 134 1.43 10.75 -26.37
C TYR A 134 1.77 10.20 -24.98
N ALA A 135 3.07 10.12 -24.63
CA ALA A 135 3.51 9.62 -23.34
C ALA A 135 3.10 10.57 -22.21
N LYS A 136 3.32 11.89 -22.39
CA LYS A 136 2.88 12.90 -21.42
C LYS A 136 1.35 13.00 -21.31
N MET A 137 0.61 12.78 -22.40
CA MET A 137 -0.85 12.75 -22.34
C MET A 137 -1.36 11.55 -21.55
N ALA A 138 -0.75 10.37 -21.73
CA ALA A 138 -1.09 9.17 -20.97
C ALA A 138 -0.75 9.32 -19.47
N GLU A 139 0.39 9.92 -19.14
CA GLU A 139 0.77 10.18 -17.75
C GLU A 139 -0.19 11.17 -17.06
N LYS A 140 -0.58 12.26 -17.74
CA LYS A 140 -1.59 13.19 -17.22
C LYS A 140 -2.95 12.53 -17.05
N ARG A 141 -3.35 11.63 -17.95
CA ARG A 141 -4.59 10.84 -17.81
C ARG A 141 -4.53 9.93 -16.59
N LYS A 142 -3.44 9.18 -16.39
CA LYS A 142 -3.23 8.35 -15.19
C LYS A 142 -3.27 9.16 -13.89
N ARG A 143 -2.60 10.31 -13.84
CA ARG A 143 -2.65 11.20 -12.67
C ARG A 143 -4.06 11.73 -12.40
N LYS A 144 -4.84 11.99 -13.45
CA LYS A 144 -6.24 12.44 -13.34
C LYS A 144 -7.16 11.31 -12.85
N GLU A 145 -6.91 10.07 -13.27
CA GLU A 145 -7.61 8.88 -12.80
C GLU A 145 -7.28 8.59 -11.32
N GLN A 146 -6.02 8.68 -10.92
CA GLN A 146 -5.56 8.46 -9.54
C GLN A 146 -5.90 9.60 -8.58
N ALA A 147 -6.27 10.78 -9.08
CA ALA A 147 -6.58 11.93 -8.24
C ALA A 147 -7.79 11.68 -7.32
N GLY A 148 -8.80 10.92 -7.79
CA GLY A 148 -9.97 10.55 -6.99
C GLY A 148 -9.62 9.62 -5.83
N GLU A 149 -8.88 8.54 -6.11
CA GLU A 149 -8.42 7.58 -5.10
C GLU A 149 -7.51 8.23 -4.06
N MET A 150 -6.62 9.13 -4.50
CA MET A 150 -5.76 9.88 -3.58
C MET A 150 -6.56 10.90 -2.75
N TYR A 151 -7.58 11.54 -3.33
CA TYR A 151 -8.47 12.45 -2.60
C TYR A 151 -9.21 11.73 -1.47
N GLU A 152 -9.81 10.56 -1.74
CA GLU A 152 -10.48 9.74 -0.72
C GLU A 152 -9.52 9.24 0.38
N LYS A 153 -8.26 8.96 0.02
CA LYS A 153 -7.25 8.52 0.99
C LYS A 153 -6.79 9.62 1.94
N TYR A 154 -6.66 10.86 1.46
CA TYR A 154 -6.08 11.96 2.26
C TYR A 154 -7.11 12.90 2.88
N VAL A 155 -8.28 13.08 2.26
CA VAL A 155 -9.31 14.00 2.75
C VAL A 155 -10.22 13.27 3.71
N ARG A 156 -9.94 13.45 5.00
CA ARG A 156 -10.67 12.83 6.12
C ARG A 156 -12.14 13.26 6.24
N PHE A 157 -12.45 14.48 5.80
CA PHE A 157 -13.80 15.07 5.81
C PHE A 157 -14.01 15.83 4.49
N PRO A 158 -14.53 15.19 3.43
CA PRO A 158 -14.78 15.86 2.17
C PRO A 158 -15.90 16.90 2.32
N TYR A 159 -15.73 18.08 1.73
CA TYR A 159 -16.82 19.04 1.58
C TYR A 159 -17.84 18.44 0.61
N GLU A 160 -18.94 17.92 1.16
CA GLU A 160 -20.07 17.47 0.34
C GLU A 160 -20.92 18.69 -0.06
N ALA A 161 -21.26 18.77 -1.34
CA ALA A 161 -22.14 19.82 -1.81
C ALA A 161 -23.51 19.68 -1.14
N ALA A 162 -24.03 20.79 -0.58
CA ALA A 162 -25.34 20.82 0.05
C ALA A 162 -26.40 20.31 -0.93
N ARG A 163 -27.07 19.21 -0.55
CA ARG A 163 -28.19 18.65 -1.30
C ARG A 163 -29.49 19.27 -0.82
N LEU A 164 -30.34 19.65 -1.76
CA LEU A 164 -31.60 20.31 -1.50
C LEU A 164 -32.72 19.29 -1.75
N ASP A 165 -33.22 18.67 -0.69
CA ASP A 165 -34.25 17.62 -0.79
C ASP A 165 -35.65 18.21 -0.96
N THR A 166 -36.05 19.15 -0.10
CA THR A 166 -37.40 19.73 -0.13
C THR A 166 -37.41 21.19 0.34
N VAL A 167 -38.07 22.06 -0.42
CA VAL A 167 -38.33 23.46 -0.04
C VAL A 167 -39.79 23.60 0.29
N ILE A 168 -40.08 23.92 1.55
CA ILE A 168 -41.44 24.26 1.97
C ILE A 168 -41.47 25.76 2.19
N LYS A 169 -42.39 26.42 1.48
CA LYS A 169 -42.67 27.84 1.70
C LYS A 169 -43.76 27.95 2.75
N GLU A 170 -43.41 28.43 3.93
CA GLU A 170 -44.33 28.63 5.04
C GLU A 170 -44.49 30.14 5.29
N GLY A 171 -45.47 30.75 4.63
CA GLY A 171 -45.66 32.21 4.64
C GLY A 171 -44.48 32.96 3.98
N ASP A 172 -43.83 33.83 4.76
CA ASP A 172 -42.63 34.59 4.35
C ASP A 172 -41.31 33.84 4.63
N ASN A 173 -41.37 32.68 5.29
CA ASN A 173 -40.18 31.88 5.62
C ASN A 173 -39.98 30.74 4.62
N PHE A 174 -38.71 30.45 4.33
CA PHE A 174 -38.29 29.25 3.61
C PHE A 174 -37.72 28.24 4.60
N VAL A 175 -38.36 27.07 4.71
CA VAL A 175 -37.90 25.98 5.57
C VAL A 175 -37.30 24.89 4.69
N TYR A 176 -36.06 24.52 5.00
CA TYR A 176 -35.29 23.50 4.29
C TYR A 176 -35.00 22.33 5.22
N TYR A 177 -35.47 21.14 4.87
CA TYR A 177 -35.10 19.91 5.54
C TYR A 177 -33.94 19.25 4.79
N TYR A 178 -32.93 18.82 5.55
CA TYR A 178 -31.74 18.17 5.02
C TYR A 178 -31.50 16.86 5.77
N LYS A 179 -31.26 15.78 5.01
CA LYS A 179 -30.89 14.47 5.56
C LYS A 179 -29.54 14.05 5.00
N GLN A 180 -28.59 13.80 5.89
CA GLN A 180 -27.28 13.23 5.53
C GLN A 180 -27.08 11.89 6.23
N GLU A 181 -26.68 10.88 5.46
CA GLU A 181 -26.29 9.57 5.98
C GLU A 181 -24.77 9.48 5.99
N LEU A 182 -24.20 9.22 7.18
CA LEU A 182 -22.75 9.08 7.36
C LEU A 182 -22.40 7.63 7.73
N PRO A 183 -21.32 7.06 7.17
CA PRO A 183 -20.90 5.71 7.52
C PRO A 183 -20.40 5.67 8.97
N ALA A 184 -20.94 4.75 9.77
CA ALA A 184 -20.50 4.55 11.15
C ALA A 184 -19.07 3.96 11.18
N THR A 185 -18.07 4.81 11.40
CA THR A 185 -16.65 4.45 11.45
C THR A 185 -16.03 4.87 12.78
N GLU A 186 -14.76 4.53 13.02
CA GLU A 186 -14.00 4.93 14.23
C GLU A 186 -14.11 6.43 14.54
N ASN A 187 -14.18 7.27 13.49
CA ASN A 187 -14.15 8.73 13.60
C ASN A 187 -15.54 9.35 13.83
N THR A 188 -16.63 8.57 13.73
CA THR A 188 -17.99 9.10 13.91
C THR A 188 -18.49 8.94 15.35
N LYS A 189 -17.61 9.08 16.35
CA LYS A 189 -18.04 9.11 17.76
C LYS A 189 -18.72 10.45 18.09
N LYS A 190 -18.22 11.53 17.48
CA LYS A 190 -18.70 12.91 17.59
C LYS A 190 -18.84 13.48 16.18
N ILE A 191 -19.96 14.13 15.89
CA ILE A 191 -20.18 14.87 14.64
C ILE A 191 -20.42 16.33 15.01
N ASP A 192 -19.60 17.22 14.46
CA ASP A 192 -19.80 18.66 14.58
C ASP A 192 -20.44 19.16 13.27
N LEU A 193 -21.62 19.76 13.38
CA LEU A 193 -22.38 20.32 12.27
C LEU A 193 -22.30 21.84 12.35
N THR A 194 -21.72 22.45 11.31
CA THR A 194 -21.70 23.90 11.10
C THR A 194 -22.38 24.18 9.78
N LEU A 195 -23.30 25.14 9.76
CA LEU A 195 -24.03 25.53 8.55
C LEU A 195 -23.55 26.91 8.11
N ASP A 196 -22.90 26.94 6.96
CA ASP A 196 -22.50 28.16 6.27
C ASP A 196 -23.32 28.33 5.00
N GLY A 197 -23.73 29.55 4.68
CA GLY A 197 -24.49 29.83 3.47
C GLY A 197 -24.20 31.19 2.87
N GLN A 198 -24.48 31.31 1.57
CA GLN A 198 -24.32 32.55 0.81
C GLN A 198 -25.57 32.79 -0.04
N ILE A 199 -26.01 34.05 -0.10
CA ILE A 199 -27.08 34.50 -0.97
C ILE A 199 -26.45 35.09 -2.24
N LEU A 200 -26.86 34.58 -3.40
CA LEU A 200 -26.51 35.14 -4.71
C LEU A 200 -27.75 35.80 -5.30
N SER A 201 -27.74 37.13 -5.38
CA SER A 201 -28.81 37.89 -6.05
C SER A 201 -28.70 37.77 -7.57
N LYS A 202 -29.79 38.08 -8.29
CA LYS A 202 -29.80 38.14 -9.76
C LYS A 202 -28.76 39.11 -10.33
N ASP A 203 -28.39 40.13 -9.56
CA ASP A 203 -27.39 41.14 -9.92
C ASP A 203 -25.94 40.69 -9.61
N GLU A 204 -25.72 39.39 -9.38
CA GLU A 204 -24.44 38.77 -9.02
C GLU A 204 -23.83 39.24 -7.69
N THR A 205 -24.55 40.04 -6.90
CA THR A 205 -24.12 40.43 -5.55
C THR A 205 -24.14 39.20 -4.63
N LYS A 206 -22.99 38.93 -4.00
CA LYS A 206 -22.82 37.84 -3.04
C LYS A 206 -22.90 38.39 -1.62
N THR A 207 -23.90 37.96 -0.86
CA THR A 207 -24.05 38.29 0.55
C THR A 207 -23.84 37.04 1.38
N GLN A 208 -22.84 37.03 2.26
CA GLN A 208 -22.62 35.92 3.18
C GLN A 208 -23.70 35.92 4.27
N LEU A 209 -24.27 34.76 4.57
CA LEU A 209 -25.11 34.61 5.75
C LEU A 209 -24.23 34.65 7.01
N PRO A 210 -24.77 35.10 8.16
CA PRO A 210 -24.05 34.97 9.42
C PRO A 210 -23.71 33.49 9.66
N PRO A 211 -22.49 33.17 10.13
CA PRO A 211 -22.10 31.79 10.42
C PRO A 211 -23.02 31.23 11.51
N SER A 212 -23.53 30.01 11.31
CA SER A 212 -24.33 29.36 12.35
C SER A 212 -23.42 28.89 13.49
N ASP A 213 -23.97 28.79 14.70
CA ASP A 213 -23.31 28.06 15.77
C ASP A 213 -23.08 26.60 15.35
N THR A 214 -22.02 25.99 15.90
CA THR A 214 -21.68 24.60 15.64
C THR A 214 -22.43 23.70 16.61
N ILE A 215 -23.25 22.79 16.09
CA ILE A 215 -23.99 21.81 16.88
C ILE A 215 -23.17 20.53 16.95
N THR A 216 -22.91 20.05 18.17
CA THR A 216 -22.24 18.77 18.39
C THR A 216 -23.27 17.66 18.62
N TYR A 217 -23.18 16.60 17.83
CA TYR A 217 -23.91 15.35 18.01
C TYR A 217 -22.97 14.26 18.57
N PHE A 218 -23.41 13.58 19.63
CA PHE A 218 -22.76 12.38 20.13
C PHE A 218 -23.52 11.15 19.64
N ILE A 219 -22.83 10.26 18.93
CA ILE A 219 -23.48 9.05 18.41
C ILE A 219 -23.52 8.00 19.51
N SER A 220 -24.72 7.78 20.05
CA SER A 220 -25.00 6.67 20.96
C SER A 220 -24.68 5.33 20.28
N SER A 221 -23.98 4.44 20.98
CA SER A 221 -23.55 3.15 20.44
C SER A 221 -23.60 2.07 21.51
N MET A 222 -23.84 0.84 21.10
CA MET A 222 -23.86 -0.33 21.99
C MET A 222 -22.49 -0.66 22.58
N VAL A 223 -21.42 -0.07 22.03
CA VAL A 223 -20.03 -0.14 22.52
C VAL A 223 -19.89 0.29 24.00
N GLN A 224 -20.75 1.19 24.47
CA GLN A 224 -20.71 1.62 25.86
C GLN A 224 -21.02 0.48 26.85
N PHE A 225 -21.81 -0.51 26.41
CA PHE A 225 -22.26 -1.63 27.23
C PHE A 225 -21.28 -2.79 27.26
N LEU A 226 -20.13 -2.69 26.58
CA LEU A 226 -19.14 -3.76 26.56
C LEU A 226 -18.61 -4.08 27.96
N ASP A 227 -18.53 -5.37 28.27
CA ASP A 227 -17.81 -5.86 29.43
C ASP A 227 -16.30 -5.76 29.18
N ARG A 228 -15.62 -4.90 29.94
CA ARG A 228 -14.17 -4.65 29.85
C ARG A 228 -13.37 -5.49 30.84
N SER A 229 -14.01 -6.39 31.56
CA SER A 229 -13.35 -7.25 32.53
C SER A 229 -12.32 -8.14 31.82
N PRO A 230 -11.06 -8.17 32.28
CA PRO A 230 -10.03 -9.00 31.65
C PRO A 230 -10.38 -10.47 31.80
N ARG A 231 -10.31 -11.22 30.69
CA ARG A 231 -10.48 -12.67 30.69
C ARG A 231 -9.14 -13.37 30.81
N TYR A 232 -9.17 -14.56 31.41
CA TYR A 232 -7.97 -15.37 31.61
C TYR A 232 -8.17 -16.76 31.00
N LYS A 233 -7.15 -17.23 30.29
CA LYS A 233 -7.01 -18.61 29.83
C LYS A 233 -6.02 -19.35 30.70
N LYS A 234 -6.30 -20.62 30.99
CA LYS A 234 -5.34 -21.49 31.67
C LYS A 234 -4.22 -21.83 30.70
N LYS A 235 -3.01 -21.33 30.96
CA LYS A 235 -1.82 -21.74 30.22
C LYS A 235 -1.09 -22.80 31.03
N ILE A 236 -0.91 -23.96 30.41
CA ILE A 236 -0.09 -25.04 30.97
C ILE A 236 1.35 -24.74 30.57
N ILE A 237 2.19 -24.46 31.56
CA ILE A 237 3.61 -24.26 31.37
C ILE A 237 4.31 -25.50 31.91
N THR A 238 5.05 -26.19 31.05
CA THR A 238 5.87 -27.34 31.43
C THR A 238 7.29 -26.88 31.76
N ARG A 239 7.88 -27.53 32.75
CA ARG A 239 9.25 -27.28 33.17
C ARG A 239 10.24 -27.68 32.09
N LYS A 240 10.01 -28.82 31.46
CA LYS A 240 10.88 -29.37 30.42
C LYS A 240 10.45 -28.87 29.04
N ASP A 241 11.44 -28.62 28.20
CA ASP A 241 11.26 -28.23 26.81
C ASP A 241 12.35 -28.86 25.93
N GLU A 242 12.13 -28.90 24.63
CA GLU A 242 13.06 -29.49 23.67
C GLU A 242 13.20 -28.61 22.43
N VAL A 243 14.44 -28.30 22.07
CA VAL A 243 14.77 -27.59 20.82
C VAL A 243 15.57 -28.53 19.92
N ASN A 244 15.20 -28.62 18.64
CA ASN A 244 15.90 -29.46 17.67
C ASN A 244 16.57 -28.56 16.60
N LEU A 245 17.85 -28.82 16.33
CA LEU A 245 18.63 -28.16 15.31
C LEU A 245 19.37 -29.23 14.50
N ARG A 246 19.43 -29.09 13.18
CA ARG A 246 20.21 -29.98 12.32
C ARG A 246 21.31 -29.20 11.64
N ALA A 247 22.54 -29.72 11.74
CA ALA A 247 23.72 -29.17 11.09
C ALA A 247 24.17 -30.10 9.95
N TYR A 248 24.36 -29.54 8.76
CA TYR A 248 24.76 -30.30 7.56
C TYR A 248 26.28 -30.30 7.40
N VAL A 249 26.94 -31.27 8.02
CA VAL A 249 28.41 -31.32 8.04
C VAL A 249 28.96 -32.11 6.86
N THR A 250 29.80 -31.45 6.07
CA THR A 250 30.52 -32.02 4.93
C THR A 250 31.81 -32.69 5.39
N TYR A 251 32.02 -33.94 4.99
CA TYR A 251 33.24 -34.70 5.26
C TYR A 251 33.91 -35.12 3.95
N LYS A 252 35.24 -35.32 3.98
CA LYS A 252 35.95 -35.98 2.86
C LYS A 252 35.44 -37.42 2.71
N SER A 253 35.53 -37.95 1.49
CA SER A 253 35.09 -39.32 1.19
C SER A 253 35.81 -40.34 2.09
N GLY A 254 35.06 -41.21 2.76
CA GLY A 254 35.59 -42.21 3.70
C GLY A 254 36.21 -41.65 4.99
N ALA A 255 36.18 -40.34 5.22
CA ALA A 255 36.77 -39.71 6.39
C ALA A 255 35.76 -39.44 7.51
N THR A 256 36.27 -39.44 8.74
CA THR A 256 35.54 -39.13 9.97
C THR A 256 36.02 -37.83 10.62
N GLU A 257 37.16 -37.29 10.20
CA GLU A 257 37.75 -36.06 10.74
C GLU A 257 36.91 -34.84 10.35
N PHE A 258 36.63 -34.00 11.35
CA PHE A 258 35.95 -32.73 11.18
C PHE A 258 36.95 -31.61 10.88
N SER A 259 36.62 -30.76 9.90
CA SER A 259 37.39 -29.57 9.55
C SER A 259 36.41 -28.46 9.15
N GLU A 260 36.65 -27.25 9.65
CA GLU A 260 35.82 -26.07 9.36
C GLU A 260 36.00 -25.53 7.94
N ASP A 261 37.16 -25.78 7.33
CA ASP A 261 37.52 -25.26 6.01
C ASP A 261 36.84 -26.02 4.86
N ILE A 262 36.09 -27.07 5.18
CA ILE A 262 35.41 -27.92 4.20
C ILE A 262 33.96 -27.47 4.05
N GLY A 263 33.62 -27.01 2.84
CA GLY A 263 32.24 -26.62 2.51
C GLY A 263 31.74 -25.49 3.40
N ASP A 264 30.54 -25.65 3.96
CA ASP A 264 29.89 -24.67 4.83
C ASP A 264 29.93 -25.06 6.32
N ASN A 265 30.87 -25.94 6.69
CA ASN A 265 30.95 -26.50 8.04
C ASN A 265 31.07 -25.44 9.13
N ARG A 266 31.80 -24.35 8.87
CA ARG A 266 31.94 -23.25 9.81
C ARG A 266 30.58 -22.61 10.14
N ALA A 267 29.80 -22.22 9.14
CA ALA A 267 28.48 -21.62 9.35
C ALA A 267 27.50 -22.58 10.02
N GLU A 268 27.57 -23.87 9.67
CA GLU A 268 26.75 -24.92 10.28
C GLU A 268 27.03 -25.08 11.78
N ILE A 269 28.28 -24.97 12.21
CA ILE A 269 28.67 -24.99 13.63
C ILE A 269 28.37 -23.66 14.32
N ASP A 270 28.53 -22.53 13.63
CA ASP A 270 28.19 -21.20 14.17
C ASP A 270 26.71 -21.13 14.59
N LYS A 271 25.81 -21.68 13.77
CA LYS A 271 24.38 -21.81 14.12
C LYS A 271 24.13 -22.58 15.42
N VAL A 272 24.93 -23.61 15.70
CA VAL A 272 24.82 -24.40 16.94
C VAL A 272 25.20 -23.54 18.15
N PHE A 273 26.29 -22.78 18.05
CA PHE A 273 26.73 -21.87 19.11
C PHE A 273 25.78 -20.70 19.31
N GLU A 274 25.24 -20.12 18.23
CA GLU A 274 24.21 -19.07 18.31
C GLU A 274 22.96 -19.57 19.03
N THR A 275 22.54 -20.81 18.75
CA THR A 275 21.39 -21.43 19.42
C THR A 275 21.66 -21.60 20.92
N ILE A 276 22.84 -22.09 21.30
CA ILE A 276 23.26 -22.21 22.71
C ILE A 276 23.28 -20.83 23.39
N HIS A 277 23.85 -19.83 22.70
CA HIS A 277 23.93 -18.47 23.23
C HIS A 277 22.54 -17.85 23.41
N GLY A 278 21.63 -18.04 22.46
CA GLY A 278 20.24 -17.56 22.54
C GLY A 278 19.50 -18.19 23.72
N ILE A 279 19.61 -19.51 23.91
CA ILE A 279 18.99 -20.20 25.06
C ILE A 279 19.52 -19.63 26.38
N ASN A 280 20.83 -19.45 26.51
CA ASN A 280 21.43 -18.92 27.74
C ASN A 280 21.13 -17.42 27.96
N TYR A 281 21.10 -16.62 26.90
CA TYR A 281 20.88 -15.17 26.97
C TYR A 281 19.46 -14.82 27.45
N THR A 282 18.44 -15.57 27.01
CA THR A 282 17.06 -15.36 27.49
C THR A 282 16.93 -15.55 29.01
N GLY A 283 17.82 -16.35 29.62
CA GLY A 283 17.82 -16.65 31.06
C GLY A 283 16.61 -17.46 31.54
N GLU A 284 15.67 -17.78 30.64
CA GLU A 284 14.43 -18.51 30.92
C GLU A 284 14.68 -20.01 31.09
N PHE A 285 15.63 -20.56 30.32
CA PHE A 285 15.93 -21.99 30.27
C PHE A 285 17.39 -22.27 30.62
N LEU A 286 17.62 -23.46 31.17
CA LEU A 286 18.92 -24.07 31.37
C LEU A 286 19.03 -25.33 30.50
N ILE A 287 20.20 -25.52 29.89
CA ILE A 287 20.49 -26.69 29.07
C ILE A 287 20.90 -27.85 29.99
N ASP A 288 20.12 -28.93 30.00
CA ASP A 288 20.45 -30.15 30.76
C ASP A 288 21.42 -31.04 30.00
N SER A 289 21.11 -31.29 28.73
CA SER A 289 21.93 -32.10 27.85
C SER A 289 21.64 -31.83 26.38
N ILE A 290 22.65 -32.03 25.54
CA ILE A 290 22.57 -31.88 24.10
C ILE A 290 22.85 -33.25 23.49
N ARG A 291 21.81 -33.88 22.95
CA ARG A 291 21.97 -35.13 22.22
C ARG A 291 22.42 -34.80 20.80
N MET A 292 23.60 -35.29 20.46
CA MET A 292 24.22 -35.05 19.16
C MET A 292 24.23 -36.35 18.35
N THR A 293 23.27 -36.51 17.46
CA THR A 293 23.08 -37.73 16.68
C THR A 293 23.65 -37.56 15.28
N ALA A 294 24.77 -38.24 14.98
CA ALA A 294 25.33 -38.24 13.65
C ALA A 294 24.66 -39.30 12.77
N THR A 295 24.36 -38.90 11.54
CA THR A 295 23.78 -39.74 10.50
C THR A 295 24.68 -39.80 9.28
N SER A 296 24.44 -40.78 8.43
CA SER A 296 25.16 -41.00 7.18
C SER A 296 24.17 -41.35 6.08
N SER A 297 24.53 -41.01 4.86
CA SER A 297 23.81 -41.46 3.68
C SER A 297 23.97 -42.97 3.50
N PRO A 298 22.96 -43.69 3.01
CA PRO A 298 23.08 -45.09 2.63
C PRO A 298 23.92 -45.22 1.35
N GLU A 299 25.23 -45.14 1.51
CA GLU A 299 26.22 -45.34 0.44
C GLU A 299 27.26 -46.37 0.91
N GLY A 300 27.29 -47.53 0.28
CA GLY A 300 28.14 -48.63 0.74
C GLY A 300 27.42 -49.46 1.79
N SER A 301 28.14 -50.34 2.50
CA SER A 301 27.48 -51.22 3.48
C SER A 301 27.02 -50.47 4.72
N ALA A 302 25.90 -50.92 5.28
CA ALA A 302 25.32 -50.38 6.51
C ALA A 302 26.33 -50.37 7.67
N ASP A 303 27.18 -51.39 7.78
CA ASP A 303 28.24 -51.49 8.79
C ASP A 303 29.28 -50.37 8.66
N VAL A 304 29.68 -50.04 7.42
CA VAL A 304 30.62 -48.94 7.15
C VAL A 304 29.96 -47.60 7.46
N ASN A 305 28.70 -47.41 7.08
CA ASN A 305 27.96 -46.18 7.39
C ASN A 305 27.74 -45.99 8.89
N LEU A 306 27.51 -47.08 9.63
CA LEU A 306 27.44 -47.06 11.08
C LEU A 306 28.78 -46.68 11.71
N PHE A 307 29.89 -47.25 11.22
CA PHE A 307 31.23 -46.89 11.68
C PHE A 307 31.57 -45.42 11.40
N LEU A 308 31.26 -44.93 10.19
CA LEU A 308 31.48 -43.54 9.79
C LEU A 308 30.69 -42.56 10.65
N SER A 309 29.39 -42.81 10.86
CA SER A 309 28.55 -41.95 11.70
C SER A 309 29.06 -41.91 13.16
N LYS A 310 29.47 -43.05 13.72
CA LYS A 310 30.10 -43.11 15.05
C LYS A 310 31.38 -42.29 15.12
N GLY A 311 32.30 -42.47 14.15
CA GLY A 311 33.55 -41.73 14.10
C GLY A 311 33.33 -40.22 14.00
N ARG A 312 32.39 -39.80 13.15
CA ARG A 312 32.00 -38.40 12.95
C ARG A 312 31.41 -37.77 14.21
N ALA A 313 30.50 -38.45 14.91
CA ALA A 313 29.95 -37.97 16.17
C ALA A 313 31.06 -37.72 17.21
N LEU A 314 32.03 -38.63 17.33
CA LEU A 314 33.13 -38.49 18.27
C LEU A 314 34.12 -37.39 17.86
N ALA A 315 34.46 -37.31 16.58
CA ALA A 315 35.33 -36.26 16.04
C ALA A 315 34.72 -34.87 16.23
N LEU A 316 33.43 -34.71 15.95
CA LEU A 316 32.73 -33.45 16.13
C LEU A 316 32.64 -33.06 17.61
N LYS A 317 32.39 -34.00 18.53
CA LYS A 317 32.40 -33.68 19.97
C LYS A 317 33.78 -33.17 20.41
N LYS A 318 34.86 -33.81 19.97
CA LYS A 318 36.23 -33.37 20.26
C LYS A 318 36.48 -31.96 19.71
N TYR A 319 36.01 -31.70 18.49
CA TYR A 319 36.14 -30.40 17.86
C TYR A 319 35.39 -29.31 18.65
N LEU A 320 34.12 -29.56 19.01
CA LEU A 320 33.33 -28.62 19.79
C LEU A 320 33.99 -28.28 21.14
N ALA A 321 34.60 -29.26 21.79
CA ALA A 321 35.34 -29.06 23.04
C ALA A 321 36.66 -28.29 22.86
N LEU A 322 37.26 -28.31 21.67
CA LEU A 322 38.46 -27.52 21.37
C LEU A 322 38.11 -26.07 21.06
N ARG A 323 36.99 -25.86 20.38
CA ARG A 323 36.49 -24.56 19.94
C ARG A 323 35.78 -23.78 21.05
N SER A 324 35.14 -24.46 22.00
CA SER A 324 34.47 -23.80 23.12
C SER A 324 35.47 -23.32 24.19
N ASP A 325 35.18 -22.15 24.78
CA ASP A 325 35.90 -21.67 25.96
C ASP A 325 35.57 -22.49 27.23
N ASP A 326 34.42 -23.17 27.22
CA ASP A 326 33.97 -24.08 28.29
C ASP A 326 34.10 -25.54 27.83
N ARG A 327 35.25 -26.14 28.11
CA ARG A 327 35.53 -27.53 27.71
C ARG A 327 34.79 -28.54 28.58
N GLU A 328 34.65 -28.25 29.87
CA GLU A 328 33.95 -29.12 30.83
C GLU A 328 32.44 -29.14 30.56
N GLY A 329 31.86 -27.98 30.22
CA GLY A 329 30.47 -27.88 29.77
C GLY A 329 30.22 -28.67 28.50
N VAL A 330 31.12 -28.65 27.52
CA VAL A 330 30.94 -29.48 26.31
C VAL A 330 31.00 -30.98 26.63
N ASP A 331 31.92 -31.42 27.50
CA ASP A 331 32.03 -32.84 27.82
C ASP A 331 30.83 -33.36 28.62
N THR A 332 30.31 -32.54 29.54
CA THR A 332 29.18 -32.87 30.41
C THR A 332 27.83 -32.73 29.71
N LEU A 333 27.63 -31.75 28.82
CA LEU A 333 26.34 -31.50 28.17
C LEU A 333 26.18 -32.31 26.87
N PHE A 334 27.23 -32.45 26.05
CA PHE A 334 27.10 -33.14 24.76
C PHE A 334 27.18 -34.67 24.91
N ARG A 335 26.12 -35.33 24.45
CA ARG A 335 25.96 -36.78 24.42
C ARG A 335 25.99 -37.27 22.97
N PRO A 336 27.14 -37.78 22.49
CA PRO A 336 27.25 -38.26 21.11
C PRO A 336 26.43 -39.54 20.93
N ARG A 337 25.68 -39.59 19.84
CA ARG A 337 24.88 -40.73 19.38
C ARG A 337 25.10 -40.90 17.87
N TRP A 338 24.81 -42.08 17.37
CA TRP A 338 24.95 -42.42 15.96
C TRP A 338 23.91 -43.47 15.59
N ILE A 339 23.37 -43.36 14.38
CA ILE A 339 22.36 -44.29 13.84
C ILE A 339 22.88 -45.01 12.60
N GLY A 340 23.92 -44.49 11.94
CA GLY A 340 24.29 -44.94 10.59
C GLY A 340 23.35 -44.31 9.57
N GLU A 341 22.58 -45.13 8.88
CA GLU A 341 21.69 -44.70 7.80
C GLU A 341 20.34 -44.23 8.30
N ASP A 342 20.01 -42.96 8.04
CA ASP A 342 18.75 -42.34 8.46
C ASP A 342 17.63 -42.57 7.43
N TRP A 343 17.10 -43.79 7.41
CA TRP A 343 16.04 -44.20 6.49
C TRP A 343 14.70 -43.47 6.72
N ASN A 344 14.40 -43.09 7.97
CA ASN A 344 13.19 -42.34 8.30
C ASN A 344 13.23 -40.95 7.66
N ARG A 345 14.36 -40.26 7.78
CA ARG A 345 14.52 -38.95 7.13
C ARG A 345 14.52 -39.05 5.62
N LEU A 346 15.16 -40.07 5.05
CA LEU A 346 15.13 -40.28 3.61
C LEU A 346 13.68 -40.47 3.12
N HIS A 347 12.86 -41.21 3.87
CA HIS A 347 11.44 -41.37 3.59
C HIS A 347 10.70 -40.03 3.61
N GLU A 348 10.93 -39.16 4.60
CA GLU A 348 10.34 -37.80 4.64
C GLU A 348 10.76 -36.94 3.45
N LEU A 349 12.05 -36.96 3.09
CA LEU A 349 12.59 -36.18 1.96
C LEU A 349 12.00 -36.65 0.62
N VAL A 350 11.85 -37.96 0.43
CA VAL A 350 11.20 -38.54 -0.75
C VAL A 350 9.70 -38.28 -0.75
N LEU A 351 9.04 -38.29 0.40
CA LEU A 351 7.61 -37.96 0.53
C LEU A 351 7.35 -36.49 0.16
N ALA A 352 8.28 -35.58 0.46
CA ALA A 352 8.18 -34.16 0.11
C ALA A 352 8.60 -33.84 -1.33
N ASP A 353 9.23 -34.78 -2.04
CA ASP A 353 9.71 -34.56 -3.42
C ASP A 353 8.70 -35.08 -4.44
N ASP A 354 8.04 -34.18 -5.17
CA ASP A 354 7.06 -34.53 -6.21
C ASP A 354 7.71 -34.77 -7.59
N SER A 355 9.03 -34.62 -7.71
CA SER A 355 9.75 -34.82 -8.98
C SER A 355 10.14 -36.28 -9.27
N LEU A 356 9.81 -37.20 -8.36
CA LEU A 356 10.16 -38.63 -8.46
C LEU A 356 9.04 -39.40 -9.14
N GLU A 357 9.36 -40.12 -10.22
CA GLU A 357 8.37 -40.82 -11.04
C GLU A 357 7.78 -42.02 -10.30
N ASN A 358 8.61 -42.77 -9.59
CA ASN A 358 8.22 -44.00 -8.89
C ASN A 358 8.06 -43.81 -7.38
N LYS A 359 7.69 -42.61 -6.93
CA LYS A 359 7.60 -42.21 -5.51
C LYS A 359 6.91 -43.24 -4.60
N ALA A 360 5.73 -43.73 -4.99
CA ALA A 360 4.97 -44.70 -4.19
C ALA A 360 5.74 -46.02 -3.98
N TYR A 361 6.44 -46.51 -4.99
CA TYR A 361 7.26 -47.72 -4.91
C TYR A 361 8.52 -47.51 -4.07
N LEU A 362 9.17 -46.34 -4.20
CA LEU A 362 10.36 -45.98 -3.42
C LEU A 362 10.05 -45.89 -1.92
N LEU A 363 8.94 -45.24 -1.55
CA LEU A 363 8.48 -45.17 -0.15
C LEU A 363 8.13 -46.55 0.41
N ARG A 364 7.53 -47.42 -0.41
CA ARG A 364 7.22 -48.80 -0.04
C ARG A 364 8.49 -49.60 0.24
N ILE A 365 9.51 -49.50 -0.63
CA ILE A 365 10.82 -50.16 -0.43
C ILE A 365 11.46 -49.75 0.89
N MET A 366 11.43 -48.45 1.22
CA MET A 366 12.01 -47.91 2.45
C MET A 366 11.30 -48.41 3.71
N LYS A 367 10.00 -48.75 3.63
CA LYS A 367 9.20 -49.21 4.76
C LYS A 367 9.18 -50.74 4.92
N GLU A 368 9.11 -51.49 3.83
CA GLU A 368 8.86 -52.94 3.83
C GLU A 368 10.11 -53.82 3.81
N THR A 369 11.26 -53.28 3.39
CA THR A 369 12.50 -54.07 3.34
C THR A 369 13.20 -53.96 4.69
N ASP A 370 13.49 -55.07 5.38
CA ASP A 370 14.12 -54.98 6.71
C ASP A 370 15.62 -54.67 6.66
N ASN A 371 16.36 -55.33 5.76
CA ASN A 371 17.81 -55.15 5.66
C ASN A 371 18.15 -53.82 4.93
N PRO A 372 18.91 -52.89 5.56
CA PRO A 372 19.32 -51.63 4.96
C PRO A 372 20.09 -51.74 3.63
N ASP A 373 20.99 -52.72 3.51
CA ASP A 373 21.74 -52.93 2.26
C ASP A 373 20.81 -53.38 1.12
N ASN A 374 19.81 -54.20 1.45
CA ASN A 374 18.79 -54.63 0.50
C ASN A 374 17.86 -53.46 0.11
N ARG A 375 17.61 -52.49 1.01
CA ARG A 375 16.88 -51.26 0.67
C ARG A 375 17.63 -50.48 -0.39
N GLU A 376 18.92 -50.23 -0.20
CA GLU A 376 19.73 -49.49 -1.17
C GLU A 376 19.78 -50.22 -2.52
N TYR A 377 19.98 -51.54 -2.51
CA TYR A 377 19.97 -52.36 -3.72
C TYR A 377 18.62 -52.32 -4.45
N ALA A 378 17.51 -52.35 -3.72
CA ALA A 378 16.17 -52.25 -4.30
C ALA A 378 15.91 -50.86 -4.93
N LEU A 379 16.41 -49.78 -4.31
CA LEU A 379 16.32 -48.44 -4.89
C LEU A 379 17.09 -48.31 -6.21
N ARG A 380 18.24 -49.00 -6.35
CA ARG A 380 19.04 -49.00 -7.60
C ARG A 380 18.29 -49.59 -8.81
N LYS A 381 17.22 -50.35 -8.61
CA LYS A 381 16.35 -50.83 -9.70
C LYS A 381 15.60 -49.69 -10.41
N TYR A 382 15.56 -48.50 -9.82
CA TYR A 382 14.97 -47.28 -10.39
C TYR A 382 16.08 -46.25 -10.67
N PRO A 383 16.88 -46.40 -11.74
CA PRO A 383 18.14 -45.68 -11.91
C PRO A 383 17.98 -44.15 -12.00
N ALA A 384 16.92 -43.65 -12.66
CA ALA A 384 16.67 -42.22 -12.80
C ALA A 384 16.30 -41.56 -11.45
N ASP A 385 15.39 -42.17 -10.71
CA ASP A 385 14.98 -41.69 -9.38
C ASP A 385 16.10 -41.87 -8.35
N TYR A 386 16.84 -42.97 -8.40
CA TYR A 386 18.00 -43.22 -7.52
C TYR A 386 19.11 -42.18 -7.73
N MET A 387 19.41 -41.80 -8.98
CA MET A 387 20.39 -40.76 -9.27
C MET A 387 19.97 -39.41 -8.68
N ARG A 388 18.68 -39.06 -8.77
CA ARG A 388 18.12 -37.84 -8.16
C ARG A 388 18.21 -37.88 -6.63
N ILE A 389 17.79 -38.99 -6.02
CA ILE A 389 17.87 -39.20 -4.58
C ILE A 389 19.32 -39.07 -4.09
N ARG A 390 20.26 -39.71 -4.78
CA ARG A 390 21.68 -39.66 -4.42
C ARG A 390 22.29 -38.27 -4.59
N GLY A 391 21.94 -37.55 -5.65
CA GLY A 391 22.45 -36.20 -5.89
C GLY A 391 21.89 -35.16 -4.93
N LYS A 392 20.59 -35.21 -4.65
CA LYS A 392 19.85 -34.17 -3.93
C LYS A 392 19.64 -34.48 -2.45
N HIS A 393 19.23 -35.70 -2.11
CA HIS A 393 18.79 -36.05 -0.76
C HIS A 393 19.89 -36.64 0.11
N TYR A 394 20.81 -37.44 -0.44
CA TYR A 394 21.90 -38.03 0.35
C TYR A 394 22.81 -37.01 1.04
N PRO A 395 23.17 -35.87 0.44
CA PRO A 395 23.88 -34.81 1.16
C PRO A 395 23.14 -34.34 2.42
N LEU A 396 21.81 -34.27 2.40
CA LEU A 396 20.97 -33.86 3.54
C LEU A 396 20.88 -34.95 4.63
N LEU A 397 21.21 -36.19 4.30
CA LEU A 397 21.32 -37.28 5.28
C LEU A 397 22.66 -37.31 5.99
N ARG A 398 23.69 -36.63 5.45
CA ARG A 398 25.00 -36.50 6.10
C ARG A 398 24.99 -35.31 7.05
N GLY A 399 24.22 -35.43 8.12
CA GLY A 399 24.04 -34.36 9.09
C GLY A 399 24.26 -34.82 10.52
N VAL A 400 24.31 -33.84 11.41
CA VAL A 400 24.28 -34.07 12.85
C VAL A 400 23.06 -33.37 13.41
N GLU A 401 22.20 -34.13 14.07
CA GLU A 401 21.02 -33.61 14.75
C GLU A 401 21.37 -33.30 16.21
N PHE A 402 21.21 -32.04 16.59
CA PHE A 402 21.35 -31.53 17.94
C PHE A 402 19.97 -31.38 18.56
N LYS A 403 19.68 -32.22 19.55
CA LYS A 403 18.47 -32.12 20.36
C LYS A 403 18.84 -31.60 21.74
N PHE A 404 18.45 -30.36 22.01
CA PHE A 404 18.66 -29.66 23.27
C PHE A 404 17.53 -30.03 24.22
N HIS A 405 17.85 -30.70 25.31
CA HIS A 405 16.93 -30.92 26.41
C HIS A 405 17.08 -29.79 27.43
N LEU A 406 16.00 -29.05 27.64
CA LEU A 406 15.99 -27.83 28.44
C LEU A 406 15.07 -27.97 29.64
N HIS A 407 15.36 -27.22 30.71
CA HIS A 407 14.38 -26.95 31.75
C HIS A 407 14.32 -25.48 32.12
N ARG A 408 13.13 -25.01 32.51
CA ARG A 408 12.88 -23.63 32.95
C ARG A 408 13.56 -23.36 34.28
N ARG A 409 14.32 -22.27 34.34
CA ARG A 409 15.02 -21.84 35.56
C ARG A 409 13.98 -21.46 36.63
N ASN A 410 14.26 -21.81 37.88
CA ASN A 410 13.42 -21.52 39.06
C ASN A 410 12.01 -22.15 39.05
N MET A 411 11.72 -23.08 38.13
CA MET A 411 10.46 -23.83 38.13
C MET A 411 10.61 -25.13 38.92
N LEU A 412 9.99 -25.21 40.11
CA LEU A 412 10.11 -26.36 41.00
C LEU A 412 9.19 -27.53 40.57
N GLN A 413 7.96 -27.21 40.16
CA GLN A 413 6.97 -28.18 39.71
C GLN A 413 7.16 -28.49 38.22
N ASP A 414 6.86 -29.72 37.80
CA ASP A 414 7.00 -30.11 36.39
C ASP A 414 5.98 -29.43 35.48
N THR A 415 4.82 -29.06 36.03
CA THR A 415 3.75 -28.37 35.31
C THR A 415 3.12 -27.34 36.22
N ILE A 416 3.03 -26.10 35.76
CA ILE A 416 2.29 -25.03 36.44
C ILE A 416 1.14 -24.62 35.52
N VAL A 417 -0.07 -24.65 36.05
CA VAL A 417 -1.25 -24.09 35.39
C VAL A 417 -1.46 -22.69 35.95
N MET A 418 -1.26 -21.67 35.12
CA MET A 418 -1.47 -20.29 35.54
C MET A 418 -2.55 -19.62 34.68
N PRO A 419 -3.38 -18.73 35.28
CA PRO A 419 -4.26 -17.88 34.51
C PRO A 419 -3.42 -16.82 33.79
N VAL A 420 -3.48 -16.80 32.46
CA VAL A 420 -2.83 -15.79 31.61
C VAL A 420 -3.94 -14.97 30.95
N ILE A 421 -3.73 -13.65 30.86
CA ILE A 421 -4.67 -12.76 30.18
C ILE A 421 -4.91 -13.26 28.76
N ASP A 422 -6.18 -13.34 28.40
CA ASP A 422 -6.62 -13.74 27.08
C ASP A 422 -6.50 -12.57 26.09
N THR A 423 -5.30 -12.41 25.55
CA THR A 423 -4.97 -11.32 24.62
C THR A 423 -5.83 -11.35 23.36
N THR A 424 -6.26 -12.53 22.92
CA THR A 424 -7.15 -12.69 21.76
C THR A 424 -8.53 -12.08 22.04
N TYR A 425 -9.10 -12.36 23.20
CA TYR A 425 -10.37 -11.76 23.61
C TYR A 425 -10.26 -10.24 23.76
N MET A 426 -9.20 -9.76 24.42
CA MET A 426 -8.94 -8.33 24.61
C MET A 426 -8.81 -7.59 23.28
N GLN A 427 -8.13 -8.19 22.29
CA GLN A 427 -8.03 -7.64 20.95
C GLN A 427 -9.40 -7.56 20.26
N ALA A 428 -10.24 -8.59 20.40
CA ALA A 428 -11.58 -8.57 19.83
C ALA A 428 -12.47 -7.47 20.45
N VAL A 429 -12.42 -7.29 21.78
CA VAL A 429 -13.14 -6.19 22.46
C VAL A 429 -12.69 -4.84 21.92
N LYS A 430 -11.38 -4.62 21.77
CA LYS A 430 -10.84 -3.39 21.18
C LYS A 430 -11.35 -3.16 19.74
N MET A 431 -11.42 -4.21 18.92
CA MET A 431 -12.00 -4.11 17.58
C MET A 431 -13.47 -3.67 17.60
N ILE A 432 -14.26 -4.10 18.60
CA ILE A 432 -15.64 -3.62 18.77
C ILE A 432 -15.65 -2.13 19.15
N GLU A 433 -14.75 -1.68 20.03
CA GLU A 433 -14.63 -0.26 20.42
C GLU A 433 -14.26 0.65 19.24
N ASP A 434 -13.49 0.10 18.31
CA ASP A 434 -13.10 0.72 17.05
C ASP A 434 -14.17 0.50 15.95
N ARG A 435 -15.35 -0.02 16.31
CA ARG A 435 -16.48 -0.28 15.38
C ARG A 435 -16.13 -1.22 14.21
N GLN A 436 -15.08 -2.02 14.35
CA GLN A 436 -14.65 -3.03 13.38
C GLN A 436 -15.38 -4.36 13.62
N TYR A 437 -16.72 -4.31 13.66
CA TYR A 437 -17.55 -5.43 14.12
C TYR A 437 -17.35 -6.72 13.34
N ARG A 438 -17.17 -6.65 12.00
CA ARG A 438 -16.94 -7.85 11.18
C ARG A 438 -15.63 -8.56 11.51
N GLN A 439 -14.57 -7.81 11.81
CA GLN A 439 -13.27 -8.37 12.18
C GLN A 439 -13.31 -8.95 13.59
N ALA A 440 -13.95 -8.23 14.52
CA ALA A 440 -14.19 -8.73 15.87
C ALA A 440 -14.99 -10.04 15.85
N LEU A 441 -16.07 -10.11 15.05
CA LEU A 441 -16.92 -11.30 14.97
C LEU A 441 -16.14 -12.52 14.46
N ALA A 442 -15.22 -12.36 13.49
CA ALA A 442 -14.42 -13.49 13.00
C ALA A 442 -13.60 -14.18 14.11
N ILE A 443 -13.15 -13.42 15.13
CA ILE A 443 -12.43 -13.96 16.30
C ILE A 443 -13.42 -14.51 17.32
N LEU A 444 -14.47 -13.75 17.62
CA LEU A 444 -15.44 -14.03 18.66
C LEU A 444 -16.30 -15.25 18.34
N ASP A 445 -16.73 -15.41 17.09
CA ASP A 445 -17.63 -16.47 16.66
C ASP A 445 -17.02 -17.87 16.83
N VAL A 446 -15.70 -17.98 16.68
CA VAL A 446 -14.97 -19.25 16.76
C VAL A 446 -14.60 -19.59 18.20
N SER A 447 -14.13 -18.61 18.97
CA SER A 447 -13.54 -18.86 20.29
C SER A 447 -14.46 -18.54 21.46
N TYR A 448 -15.49 -17.72 21.24
CA TYR A 448 -16.41 -17.20 22.27
C TYR A 448 -17.85 -17.01 21.74
N PRO A 449 -18.47 -18.05 21.13
CA PRO A 449 -19.75 -17.91 20.45
C PRO A 449 -20.90 -17.44 21.36
N ASP A 450 -20.89 -17.87 22.63
CA ASP A 450 -21.98 -17.63 23.59
C ASP A 450 -21.68 -16.49 24.57
N ASP A 451 -20.80 -15.58 24.18
CA ASP A 451 -20.32 -14.51 25.04
C ASP A 451 -21.18 -13.24 24.99
N TYR A 452 -21.25 -12.51 26.11
CA TYR A 452 -21.91 -11.21 26.21
C TYR A 452 -21.40 -10.21 25.15
N ASN A 453 -20.08 -10.04 25.00
CA ASN A 453 -19.54 -9.11 24.01
C ASN A 453 -19.73 -9.62 22.57
N THR A 454 -19.84 -10.93 22.37
CA THR A 454 -20.24 -11.52 21.08
C THR A 454 -21.68 -11.14 20.75
N ALA A 455 -22.60 -11.19 21.71
CA ALA A 455 -23.98 -10.73 21.51
C ALA A 455 -24.07 -9.22 21.20
N VAL A 456 -23.28 -8.39 21.88
CA VAL A 456 -23.16 -6.94 21.57
C VAL A 456 -22.61 -6.71 20.15
N CYS A 457 -21.64 -7.51 19.71
CA CYS A 457 -21.10 -7.44 18.35
C CYS A 457 -22.16 -7.84 17.30
N LEU A 458 -22.87 -8.94 17.54
CA LEU A 458 -23.94 -9.44 16.68
C LEU A 458 -25.10 -8.45 16.54
N MET A 459 -25.58 -7.85 17.63
CA MET A 459 -26.64 -6.82 17.56
C MET A 459 -26.17 -5.56 16.82
N SER A 460 -24.89 -5.23 16.89
CA SER A 460 -24.31 -4.08 16.19
C SER A 460 -24.22 -4.31 14.68
N LEU A 461 -24.16 -5.58 14.26
CA LEU A 461 -24.21 -6.00 12.85
C LEU A 461 -25.64 -6.25 12.34
N GLY A 462 -26.66 -6.16 13.22
CA GLY A 462 -28.05 -6.43 12.88
C GLY A 462 -28.46 -7.90 12.93
N TYR A 463 -27.63 -8.78 13.49
CA TYR A 463 -27.97 -10.19 13.72
C TYR A 463 -28.79 -10.38 15.01
N ASP A 464 -29.90 -9.65 15.12
CA ASP A 464 -30.65 -9.46 16.37
C ASP A 464 -31.20 -10.77 16.96
N LYS A 465 -31.63 -11.72 16.12
CA LYS A 465 -32.16 -13.01 16.60
C LYS A 465 -31.09 -13.82 17.36
N ARG A 466 -29.90 -13.95 16.77
CA ARG A 466 -28.79 -14.69 17.38
C ARG A 466 -28.25 -13.95 18.60
N ALA A 467 -28.16 -12.62 18.52
CA ALA A 467 -27.78 -11.80 19.67
C ALA A 467 -28.76 -11.99 20.84
N LEU A 468 -30.06 -12.09 20.57
CA LEU A 468 -31.08 -12.34 21.59
C LEU A 468 -30.86 -13.68 22.30
N GLU A 469 -30.69 -14.77 21.54
CA GLU A 469 -30.45 -16.11 22.08
C GLU A 469 -29.29 -16.10 23.08
N ILE A 470 -28.13 -15.57 22.67
CA ILE A 470 -26.95 -15.47 23.54
C ILE A 470 -27.20 -14.55 24.74
N MET A 471 -27.80 -13.38 24.51
CA MET A 471 -28.01 -12.36 25.56
C MET A 471 -28.97 -12.87 26.66
N THR A 472 -29.93 -13.73 26.33
CA THR A 472 -30.87 -14.33 27.29
C THR A 472 -30.22 -15.34 28.25
N GLU A 473 -29.07 -15.88 27.91
CA GLU A 473 -28.30 -16.79 28.77
C GLU A 473 -27.30 -16.05 29.68
N GLN A 474 -27.01 -14.78 29.39
CA GLN A 474 -26.10 -13.96 30.18
C GLN A 474 -26.71 -13.57 31.53
N ALA A 475 -25.83 -13.21 32.47
CA ALA A 475 -26.21 -12.77 33.82
C ALA A 475 -27.20 -11.59 33.80
N ASP A 476 -28.13 -11.63 34.76
CA ASP A 476 -29.20 -10.65 34.92
C ASP A 476 -28.68 -9.33 35.48
N THR A 477 -28.27 -8.42 34.60
CA THR A 477 -27.73 -7.08 34.92
C THR A 477 -28.54 -5.99 34.23
N SER A 478 -28.45 -4.75 34.73
CA SER A 478 -29.17 -3.62 34.13
C SER A 478 -28.80 -3.43 32.66
N ASP A 479 -27.50 -3.43 32.33
CA ASP A 479 -27.01 -3.27 30.95
C ASP A 479 -27.52 -4.38 30.03
N ARG A 480 -27.47 -5.63 30.50
CA ARG A 480 -27.99 -6.78 29.75
C ARG A 480 -29.49 -6.65 29.49
N ASN A 481 -30.29 -6.28 30.49
CA ASN A 481 -31.73 -6.10 30.34
C ASN A 481 -32.08 -4.92 29.42
N TYR A 482 -31.28 -3.85 29.45
CA TYR A 482 -31.41 -2.74 28.52
C TYR A 482 -31.19 -3.19 27.06
N LEU A 483 -30.11 -3.95 26.81
CA LEU A 483 -29.83 -4.49 25.48
C LEU A 483 -30.90 -5.47 25.00
N LEU A 484 -31.46 -6.29 25.90
CA LEU A 484 -32.61 -7.13 25.57
C LEU A 484 -33.84 -6.33 25.19
N ALA A 485 -34.12 -5.22 25.86
CA ALA A 485 -35.23 -4.35 25.48
C ALA A 485 -35.09 -3.82 24.05
N ILE A 486 -33.87 -3.42 23.66
CA ILE A 486 -33.58 -3.01 22.28
C ILE A 486 -33.80 -4.18 21.32
N LEU A 487 -33.25 -5.36 21.60
CA LEU A 487 -33.38 -6.54 20.75
C LEU A 487 -34.84 -6.97 20.57
N TYR A 488 -35.63 -7.00 21.66
CA TYR A 488 -37.05 -7.29 21.58
C TYR A 488 -37.83 -6.22 20.80
N SER A 489 -37.49 -4.94 20.96
CA SER A 489 -38.08 -3.85 20.19
C SER A 489 -37.81 -4.00 18.69
N ARG A 490 -36.56 -4.31 18.30
CA ARG A 490 -36.18 -4.56 16.89
C ARG A 490 -36.90 -5.78 16.30
N LEU A 491 -37.12 -6.81 17.10
CA LEU A 491 -37.85 -8.03 16.73
C LEU A 491 -39.37 -7.88 16.84
N LYS A 492 -39.89 -6.67 17.09
CA LYS A 492 -41.33 -6.35 17.20
C LYS A 492 -42.05 -7.09 18.32
N ARG A 493 -41.34 -7.42 19.40
CA ARG A 493 -41.88 -8.02 20.64
C ARG A 493 -41.98 -6.93 21.71
N GLU A 494 -42.94 -6.02 21.55
CA GLU A 494 -43.04 -4.80 22.35
C GLU A 494 -43.31 -5.06 23.84
N GLU A 495 -44.13 -6.07 24.19
CA GLU A 495 -44.42 -6.43 25.59
C GLU A 495 -43.16 -6.92 26.34
N ASP A 496 -42.37 -7.78 25.70
CA ASP A 496 -41.11 -8.27 26.26
C ASP A 496 -40.09 -7.13 26.37
N ALA A 497 -40.05 -6.26 25.36
CA ALA A 497 -39.17 -5.09 25.36
C ALA A 497 -39.48 -4.15 26.53
N LEU A 498 -40.76 -3.87 26.76
CA LEU A 498 -41.23 -3.04 27.87
C LEU A 498 -40.84 -3.66 29.22
N LYS A 499 -41.08 -4.95 29.39
CA LYS A 499 -40.75 -5.68 30.63
C LYS A 499 -39.25 -5.60 30.94
N MET A 500 -38.40 -5.81 29.93
CA MET A 500 -36.94 -5.76 30.11
C MET A 500 -36.45 -4.33 30.33
N TYR A 501 -37.05 -3.33 29.68
CA TYR A 501 -36.69 -1.93 29.84
C TYR A 501 -37.00 -1.43 31.26
N VAL A 502 -38.22 -1.69 31.76
CA VAL A 502 -38.60 -1.31 33.13
C VAL A 502 -37.69 -1.99 34.14
N LYS A 503 -37.44 -3.30 33.98
CA LYS A 503 -36.51 -4.04 34.84
C LYS A 503 -35.09 -3.45 34.83
N SER A 504 -34.61 -3.01 33.68
CA SER A 504 -33.30 -2.35 33.55
C SER A 504 -33.25 -1.02 34.30
N CYS A 505 -34.32 -0.22 34.22
CA CYS A 505 -34.44 1.06 34.93
C CYS A 505 -34.57 0.87 36.44
N ASP A 506 -35.28 -0.16 36.90
CA ASP A 506 -35.39 -0.51 38.33
C ASP A 506 -34.03 -0.88 38.93
N GLN A 507 -33.15 -1.50 38.13
CA GLN A 507 -31.79 -1.87 38.52
C GLN A 507 -30.80 -0.68 38.44
N ASP A 508 -31.00 0.25 37.50
CA ASP A 508 -30.17 1.44 37.29
C ASP A 508 -31.00 2.57 36.66
N ALA A 509 -31.33 3.58 37.45
CA ALA A 509 -32.14 4.73 37.01
C ALA A 509 -31.47 5.54 35.88
N SER A 510 -30.15 5.46 35.69
CA SER A 510 -29.46 6.16 34.59
C SER A 510 -29.94 5.69 33.20
N LYS A 511 -30.53 4.49 33.13
CA LYS A 511 -31.10 3.92 31.90
C LYS A 511 -32.29 4.69 31.37
N ILE A 512 -32.99 5.45 32.22
CA ILE A 512 -34.09 6.31 31.83
C ILE A 512 -33.59 7.45 30.93
N TRP A 513 -32.46 8.07 31.30
CA TRP A 513 -31.81 9.08 30.46
C TRP A 513 -31.25 8.47 29.18
N ARG A 514 -30.63 7.29 29.28
CA ARG A 514 -30.07 6.60 28.11
C ARG A 514 -31.15 6.20 27.10
N GLY A 515 -32.32 5.78 27.57
CA GLY A 515 -33.48 5.36 26.77
C GLY A 515 -33.98 6.43 25.81
N ARG A 516 -33.89 7.72 26.19
CA ARG A 516 -34.28 8.84 25.32
C ARG A 516 -33.37 9.03 24.13
N LEU A 517 -32.12 8.59 24.23
CA LEU A 517 -31.11 8.70 23.17
C LEU A 517 -31.18 7.54 22.17
N ASP A 518 -31.80 6.41 22.52
CA ASP A 518 -31.99 5.27 21.62
C ASP A 518 -33.39 5.32 20.99
N PRO A 519 -33.51 5.36 19.65
CA PRO A 519 -34.80 5.40 18.98
C PRO A 519 -35.75 4.26 19.36
N GLU A 520 -35.22 3.04 19.51
CA GLU A 520 -36.01 1.84 19.84
C GLU A 520 -36.65 1.92 21.22
N ILE A 521 -35.94 2.51 22.19
CA ILE A 521 -36.41 2.66 23.57
C ILE A 521 -37.25 3.92 23.71
N ASN A 522 -36.84 5.03 23.09
CA ASN A 522 -37.60 6.28 23.09
C ASN A 522 -39.00 6.08 22.51
N LYS A 523 -39.15 5.24 21.48
CA LYS A 523 -40.47 4.83 20.97
C LYS A 523 -41.31 4.18 22.07
N LEU A 524 -40.75 3.27 22.87
CA LEU A 524 -41.45 2.62 23.99
C LEU A 524 -41.83 3.64 25.06
N ILE A 525 -40.91 4.54 25.44
CA ILE A 525 -41.15 5.59 26.44
C ILE A 525 -42.35 6.47 26.03
N VAL A 526 -42.37 6.95 24.79
CA VAL A 526 -43.43 7.81 24.27
C VAL A 526 -44.76 7.05 24.16
N THR A 527 -44.73 5.83 23.63
CA THR A 527 -45.95 5.03 23.39
C THR A 527 -46.65 4.63 24.69
N TYR A 528 -45.87 4.21 25.69
CA TYR A 528 -46.38 3.75 26.99
C TYR A 528 -46.34 4.82 28.07
N ASN A 529 -45.93 6.04 27.72
CA ASN A 529 -45.92 7.21 28.60
C ASN A 529 -45.15 6.98 29.92
N LEU A 530 -43.95 6.40 29.82
CA LEU A 530 -43.13 5.98 30.95
C LEU A 530 -42.32 7.14 31.54
N TYR A 531 -42.12 7.14 32.87
CA TYR A 531 -41.21 8.04 33.61
C TYR A 531 -41.41 9.55 33.35
N LYS A 532 -42.69 9.99 33.30
CA LYS A 532 -43.09 11.38 33.04
C LYS A 532 -42.59 12.40 34.07
N ASP A 533 -42.41 11.98 35.32
CA ASP A 533 -42.12 12.87 36.44
C ASP A 533 -40.62 12.92 36.81
N GLU A 534 -39.82 11.96 36.33
CA GLU A 534 -38.36 11.92 36.51
C GLU A 534 -37.62 12.72 35.43
N LEU A 535 -38.28 13.77 34.94
CA LEU A 535 -37.93 14.59 33.79
C LEU A 535 -37.41 15.99 34.16
N TYR A 536 -37.39 16.34 35.46
CA TYR A 536 -37.02 17.67 35.96
C TYR A 536 -35.76 17.68 36.81
#